data_AF-A0A329RHQ4-F1
#
_entry.id   AF-A0A329RHQ4-F1
#
_cell.length_a   1.000
_cell.length_b   1.000
_cell.length_c   1.000
_cell.angle_alpha   90.00
_cell.angle_beta   90.00
_cell.angle_gamma   90.00
#
_symmetry.space_group_name_H-M   'P 1'
#
loop_
_entity.id
_entity.type
_entity.pdbx_description
1 polymer ?
#
loop_
_entity_poly.entity_id
_entity_poly.type
_entity_poly.pdbx_seq_one_letter_code
_entity_poly.pdbx_strand_id
1 'polypeptide(L)'
;MVAISSARVVVLVLAVMAASADAHSKMSLPKPTWVYDEGTNSPAGTVDSSNVLPVPDGMGYEGDPLSNTEAYWTAFNASKYTSLKELVWDNEVVNTDSLYGTATIECGFSWTNGTARDLPDEVQWDKLTTGHDGPCEIWCDDTLVFSDQNCAVNYPESPASFPYDKAACEGKSMLTAIWLALHSPPWQVFTNCAPLTGATSSSSDSTTSTSTSTATTPTATTPTSSTKAPSATTVPSSTSAADETDSTAAEEASTAADYDGASTTSPEASTTTDTTATAETESPAATTSTTPPTAEKSSRRHN
;
A
#
# COMPACT_ATOMS: atom_id res chain seq x y z
N MET A 1 27.78 -8.69 71.66
CA MET A 1 27.88 -7.83 70.46
C MET A 1 27.53 -8.69 69.27
N VAL A 2 26.61 -8.26 68.40
CA VAL A 2 26.25 -8.97 67.16
C VAL A 2 26.47 -7.99 66.01
N ALA A 3 27.22 -8.41 64.99
CA ALA A 3 27.48 -7.59 63.83
C ALA A 3 26.25 -7.57 62.91
N ILE A 4 25.83 -6.38 62.47
CA ILE A 4 24.77 -6.22 61.46
C ILE A 4 25.43 -5.83 60.15
N SER A 5 25.40 -6.75 59.18
CA SER A 5 26.04 -6.60 57.88
C SER A 5 25.33 -5.55 57.01
N SER A 6 26.06 -4.54 56.55
CA SER A 6 25.56 -3.55 55.58
C SER A 6 25.88 -3.96 54.14
N ALA A 7 25.26 -5.04 53.66
CA ALA A 7 25.33 -5.43 52.26
C ALA A 7 24.46 -4.50 51.40
N ARG A 8 25.09 -3.57 50.66
CA ARG A 8 24.39 -2.70 49.71
C ARG A 8 24.03 -3.48 48.45
N VAL A 9 22.80 -4.00 48.39
CA VAL A 9 22.24 -4.56 47.16
C VAL A 9 21.91 -3.42 46.20
N VAL A 10 22.69 -3.29 45.13
CA VAL A 10 22.38 -2.39 44.00
C VAL A 10 21.56 -3.19 43.00
N VAL A 11 20.25 -2.92 42.94
CA VAL A 11 19.38 -3.52 41.91
C VAL A 11 19.43 -2.63 40.66
N LEU A 12 20.19 -3.06 39.65
CA LEU A 12 20.15 -2.46 38.31
C LEU A 12 18.92 -3.01 37.57
N VAL A 13 17.82 -2.24 37.56
CA VAL A 13 16.65 -2.53 36.73
C VAL A 13 16.94 -2.03 35.31
N LEU A 14 17.37 -2.93 34.42
CA LEU A 14 17.45 -2.67 32.99
C LEU A 14 16.05 -2.74 32.38
N ALA A 15 15.39 -1.58 32.29
CA ALA A 15 14.15 -1.42 31.55
C ALA A 15 14.44 -1.43 30.04
N VAL A 16 14.41 -2.61 29.42
CA VAL A 16 14.49 -2.76 27.97
C VAL A 16 13.18 -2.28 27.35
N MET A 17 13.15 -1.02 26.94
CA MET A 17 12.11 -0.49 26.08
C MET A 17 12.32 -1.02 24.66
N ALA A 18 11.66 -2.14 24.34
CA ALA A 18 11.57 -2.62 22.97
C ALA A 18 10.71 -1.65 22.17
N ALA A 19 11.34 -0.78 21.39
CA ALA A 19 10.65 0.05 20.41
C ALA A 19 10.17 -0.85 19.26
N SER A 20 8.89 -1.20 19.27
CA SER A 20 8.24 -1.88 18.14
C SER A 20 8.25 -0.95 16.93
N ALA A 21 9.12 -1.21 15.97
CA ALA A 21 9.12 -0.52 14.69
C ALA A 21 7.88 -0.96 13.89
N ASP A 22 6.86 -0.11 13.84
CA ASP A 22 5.71 -0.31 12.97
C ASP A 22 6.16 -0.11 11.52
N ALA A 23 6.45 -1.23 10.85
CA ALA A 23 7.02 -1.27 9.51
C ALA A 23 5.96 -1.41 8.40
N HIS A 24 4.70 -1.65 8.77
CA HIS A 24 3.61 -2.01 7.86
C HIS A 24 3.26 -0.88 6.87
N SER A 25 3.44 -1.13 5.57
CA SER A 25 3.03 -0.22 4.50
C SER A 25 1.53 -0.29 4.22
N LYS A 26 0.79 0.79 4.51
CA LYS A 26 -0.67 0.79 4.61
C LYS A 26 -1.29 2.17 4.47
N MET A 27 -2.51 2.23 3.93
CA MET A 27 -3.40 3.37 4.13
C MET A 27 -3.78 3.45 5.61
N SER A 28 -3.57 4.60 6.24
CA SER A 28 -3.88 4.86 7.65
C SER A 28 -5.05 5.84 7.85
N LEU A 29 -5.37 6.67 6.84
CA LEU A 29 -6.56 7.51 6.82
C LEU A 29 -7.19 7.50 5.40
N PRO A 30 -8.48 7.21 5.21
CA PRO A 30 -9.41 6.67 6.19
C PRO A 30 -8.97 5.25 6.63
N LYS A 31 -8.87 4.99 7.95
CA LYS A 31 -8.31 3.72 8.45
C LYS A 31 -9.10 2.52 7.89
N PRO A 32 -8.46 1.57 7.16
CA PRO A 32 -9.11 0.36 6.70
C PRO A 32 -9.65 -0.52 7.84
N THR A 33 -10.24 -1.67 7.47
CA THR A 33 -10.47 -2.78 8.42
C THR A 33 -9.64 -3.97 7.97
N TRP A 34 -9.04 -4.66 8.95
CA TRP A 34 -8.00 -5.67 8.77
C TRP A 34 -8.24 -6.83 9.75
N VAL A 35 -7.49 -7.91 9.60
CA VAL A 35 -7.39 -8.98 10.62
C VAL A 35 -6.72 -8.48 11.90
N TYR A 36 -5.71 -7.61 11.78
CA TYR A 36 -4.93 -7.01 12.86
C TYR A 36 -4.92 -5.48 12.73
N ASP A 37 -5.04 -4.76 13.85
CA ASP A 37 -5.30 -3.31 13.87
C ASP A 37 -4.15 -2.47 13.26
N GLU A 38 -2.95 -3.06 13.20
CA GLU A 38 -1.72 -2.55 12.61
C GLU A 38 -1.63 -2.70 11.08
N GLY A 39 -2.52 -3.45 10.42
CA GLY A 39 -2.42 -3.77 8.99
C GLY A 39 -1.23 -4.69 8.67
N THR A 40 -0.88 -4.84 7.39
CA THR A 40 0.21 -5.74 6.94
C THR A 40 1.33 -4.99 6.23
N ASN A 41 2.50 -5.64 6.12
CA ASN A 41 3.63 -5.17 5.33
C ASN A 41 3.83 -6.02 4.05
N SER A 42 3.09 -7.12 3.92
CA SER A 42 3.09 -7.96 2.73
C SER A 42 2.39 -7.22 1.59
N PRO A 43 2.97 -7.12 0.37
CA PRO A 43 2.23 -6.60 -0.78
C PRO A 43 0.99 -7.44 -1.07
N ALA A 44 -0.10 -6.79 -1.48
CA ALA A 44 -1.36 -7.42 -1.85
C ALA A 44 -1.18 -8.45 -2.98
N GLY A 45 -0.26 -8.19 -3.90
CA GLY A 45 0.02 -9.05 -5.03
C GLY A 45 1.26 -8.60 -5.79
N THR A 46 1.46 -9.17 -6.98
CA THR A 46 2.58 -8.84 -7.86
C THR A 46 2.15 -8.73 -9.32
N VAL A 47 2.89 -7.95 -10.10
CA VAL A 47 2.71 -7.80 -11.55
C VAL A 47 3.98 -8.25 -12.27
N ASP A 48 3.85 -9.14 -13.28
CA ASP A 48 4.97 -9.49 -14.16
C ASP A 48 5.31 -8.29 -15.06
N SER A 49 6.25 -7.49 -14.57
CA SER A 49 6.71 -6.24 -15.18
C SER A 49 6.98 -6.39 -16.67
N SER A 50 7.72 -7.43 -17.07
CA SER A 50 8.22 -7.58 -18.45
C SER A 50 7.18 -8.16 -19.42
N ASN A 51 6.23 -8.94 -18.92
CA ASN A 51 5.12 -9.45 -19.72
C ASN A 51 4.00 -8.41 -19.92
N VAL A 52 3.75 -7.57 -18.89
CA VAL A 52 2.65 -6.59 -18.88
C VAL A 52 3.07 -5.26 -19.52
N LEU A 53 4.29 -4.80 -19.26
CA LEU A 53 4.92 -3.63 -19.89
C LEU A 53 6.31 -4.03 -20.42
N PRO A 54 6.43 -4.44 -21.69
CA PRO A 54 7.73 -4.78 -22.27
C PRO A 54 8.74 -3.63 -22.13
N VAL A 55 9.94 -3.98 -21.65
CA VAL A 55 11.02 -3.03 -21.35
C VAL A 55 11.36 -2.15 -22.57
N PRO A 56 11.37 -0.80 -22.45
CA PRO A 56 11.71 0.09 -23.56
C PRO A 56 13.16 -0.06 -24.04
N ASP A 57 13.40 0.23 -25.32
CA ASP A 57 14.73 0.16 -25.95
C ASP A 57 15.78 0.96 -25.16
N GLY A 58 16.77 0.26 -24.60
CA GLY A 58 17.87 0.86 -23.84
C GLY A 58 17.59 1.16 -22.37
N MET A 59 16.41 0.80 -21.85
CA MET A 59 16.01 0.93 -20.45
C MET A 59 16.01 -0.43 -19.72
N GLY A 60 15.57 -0.47 -18.46
CA GLY A 60 15.45 -1.68 -17.65
C GLY A 60 14.63 -1.45 -16.37
N TYR A 61 14.25 -2.55 -15.71
CA TYR A 61 13.55 -2.54 -14.41
C TYR A 61 14.40 -3.08 -13.24
N GLU A 62 15.67 -3.38 -13.52
CA GLU A 62 16.67 -3.93 -12.58
C GLU A 62 17.76 -2.88 -12.23
N GLY A 63 17.45 -1.59 -12.48
CA GLY A 63 18.32 -0.45 -12.19
C GLY A 63 18.05 0.16 -10.82
N ASP A 64 18.42 1.43 -10.65
CA ASP A 64 18.00 2.19 -9.47
C ASP A 64 16.50 2.56 -9.53
N PRO A 65 15.86 2.86 -8.38
CA PRO A 65 14.42 3.08 -8.33
C PRO A 65 13.89 4.24 -9.20
N LEU A 66 14.70 5.28 -9.45
CA LEU A 66 14.31 6.39 -10.33
C LEU A 66 14.39 5.97 -11.80
N SER A 67 15.48 5.30 -12.21
CA SER A 67 15.61 4.72 -13.55
C SER A 67 14.51 3.71 -13.86
N ASN A 68 14.14 2.86 -12.90
CA ASN A 68 13.04 1.89 -13.05
C ASN A 68 11.68 2.61 -13.21
N THR A 69 11.49 3.73 -12.50
CA THR A 69 10.29 4.56 -12.60
C THR A 69 10.20 5.31 -13.94
N GLU A 70 11.32 5.81 -14.48
CA GLU A 70 11.38 6.38 -15.84
C GLU A 70 11.07 5.33 -16.91
N ALA A 71 11.61 4.11 -16.75
CA ALA A 71 11.34 2.98 -17.64
C ALA A 71 9.87 2.52 -17.57
N TYR A 72 9.28 2.49 -16.37
CA TYR A 72 7.84 2.21 -16.19
C TYR A 72 7.00 3.23 -16.93
N TRP A 73 7.22 4.53 -16.70
CA TRP A 73 6.41 5.58 -17.32
C TRP A 73 6.60 5.64 -18.83
N THR A 74 7.80 5.33 -19.33
CA THR A 74 8.05 5.21 -20.78
C THR A 74 7.25 4.06 -21.40
N ALA A 75 7.19 2.89 -20.76
CA ALA A 75 6.38 1.77 -21.25
C ALA A 75 4.87 1.98 -21.06
N PHE A 76 4.44 2.50 -19.91
CA PHE A 76 3.04 2.77 -19.57
C PHE A 76 2.40 3.75 -20.56
N ASN A 77 3.08 4.86 -20.86
CA ASN A 77 2.61 5.85 -21.83
C ASN A 77 2.57 5.34 -23.28
N ALA A 78 3.21 4.21 -23.58
CA ALA A 78 3.14 3.50 -24.86
C ALA A 78 2.16 2.30 -24.85
N SER A 79 1.53 2.01 -23.70
CA SER A 79 0.68 0.85 -23.49
C SER A 79 -0.80 1.10 -23.84
N LYS A 80 -1.66 0.12 -23.53
CA LYS A 80 -3.13 0.28 -23.61
C LYS A 80 -3.74 0.95 -22.37
N TYR A 81 -3.02 0.97 -21.25
CA TYR A 81 -3.59 1.29 -19.93
C TYR A 81 -3.76 2.79 -19.75
N THR A 82 -4.89 3.18 -19.16
CA THR A 82 -5.26 4.58 -18.92
C THR A 82 -5.09 5.01 -17.46
N SER A 83 -4.88 4.05 -16.55
CA SER A 83 -4.64 4.27 -15.12
C SER A 83 -3.82 3.14 -14.50
N LEU A 84 -3.26 3.39 -13.32
CA LEU A 84 -2.62 2.35 -12.50
C LEU A 84 -3.63 1.30 -12.05
N LYS A 85 -4.86 1.70 -11.65
CA LYS A 85 -5.96 0.77 -11.34
C LYS A 85 -6.21 -0.21 -12.49
N GLU A 86 -6.29 0.27 -13.73
CA GLU A 86 -6.50 -0.61 -14.90
C GLU A 86 -5.32 -1.58 -15.11
N LEU A 87 -4.07 -1.11 -15.00
CA LEU A 87 -2.89 -1.96 -15.15
C LEU A 87 -2.80 -3.02 -14.05
N VAL A 88 -3.05 -2.65 -12.80
CA VAL A 88 -3.00 -3.57 -11.66
C VAL A 88 -4.14 -4.57 -11.73
N TRP A 89 -5.39 -4.12 -11.89
CA TRP A 89 -6.55 -5.01 -11.84
C TRP A 89 -6.65 -6.00 -13.02
N ASP A 90 -6.08 -5.68 -14.18
CA ASP A 90 -5.99 -6.62 -15.32
C ASP A 90 -4.92 -7.71 -15.13
N ASN A 91 -3.90 -7.52 -14.27
CA ASN A 91 -2.67 -8.32 -14.29
C ASN A 91 -2.11 -8.76 -12.93
N GLU A 92 -2.65 -8.29 -11.79
CA GLU A 92 -2.16 -8.61 -10.45
C GLU A 92 -2.38 -10.10 -10.11
N VAL A 93 -1.30 -10.78 -9.76
CA VAL A 93 -1.34 -12.09 -9.09
C VAL A 93 -1.37 -11.83 -7.58
N VAL A 94 -2.55 -11.95 -6.98
CA VAL A 94 -2.76 -11.71 -5.54
C VAL A 94 -2.01 -12.72 -4.67
N ASN A 95 -1.45 -12.22 -3.57
CA ASN A 95 -0.74 -13.02 -2.58
C ASN A 95 -1.69 -13.71 -1.60
N THR A 96 -1.21 -14.80 -0.99
CA THR A 96 -1.85 -15.43 0.17
C THR A 96 -0.87 -15.49 1.32
N ASP A 97 -1.27 -14.94 2.45
CA ASP A 97 -0.50 -14.81 3.68
C ASP A 97 -1.14 -15.70 4.77
N SER A 98 -0.31 -16.32 5.62
CA SER A 98 -0.77 -17.27 6.65
C SER A 98 -1.57 -16.63 7.79
N LEU A 99 -1.45 -15.32 7.98
CA LEU A 99 -2.13 -14.52 9.01
C LEU A 99 -3.27 -13.68 8.43
N TYR A 100 -3.09 -13.15 7.21
CA TYR A 100 -4.07 -12.25 6.58
C TYR A 100 -5.03 -12.95 5.59
N GLY A 101 -4.76 -14.21 5.20
CA GLY A 101 -5.54 -14.93 4.20
C GLY A 101 -5.13 -14.58 2.76
N THR A 102 -6.03 -14.75 1.80
CA THR A 102 -5.80 -14.35 0.40
C THR A 102 -6.23 -12.91 0.17
N ALA A 103 -5.38 -12.11 -0.48
CA ALA A 103 -5.70 -10.74 -0.85
C ALA A 103 -6.76 -10.67 -1.96
N THR A 104 -7.39 -9.51 -2.08
CA THR A 104 -8.36 -9.15 -3.13
C THR A 104 -7.79 -8.05 -4.03
N ILE A 105 -8.19 -8.04 -5.30
CA ILE A 105 -7.75 -7.03 -6.28
C ILE A 105 -8.22 -5.62 -5.86
N GLU A 106 -9.40 -5.53 -5.25
CA GLU A 106 -10.08 -4.27 -4.95
C GLU A 106 -9.65 -3.61 -3.62
N CYS A 107 -9.09 -4.42 -2.70
CA CYS A 107 -8.81 -4.02 -1.32
C CYS A 107 -7.53 -4.61 -0.71
N GLY A 108 -6.76 -5.42 -1.45
CA GLY A 108 -5.64 -6.19 -0.89
C GLY A 108 -6.09 -7.08 0.26
N PHE A 109 -5.37 -7.03 1.37
CA PHE A 109 -5.71 -7.74 2.62
C PHE A 109 -6.71 -6.97 3.52
N SER A 110 -7.18 -5.79 3.10
CA SER A 110 -8.22 -5.04 3.84
C SER A 110 -9.63 -5.46 3.42
N TRP A 111 -10.63 -5.20 4.26
CA TRP A 111 -11.96 -5.79 4.09
C TRP A 111 -12.94 -4.88 3.34
N THR A 112 -13.44 -5.37 2.21
CA THR A 112 -14.55 -4.78 1.43
C THR A 112 -15.83 -4.57 2.25
N ASN A 113 -16.04 -5.37 3.29
CA ASN A 113 -17.17 -5.30 4.23
C ASN A 113 -16.75 -4.78 5.62
N GLY A 114 -15.65 -4.00 5.68
CA GLY A 114 -15.12 -3.41 6.90
C GLY A 114 -16.01 -2.32 7.53
N THR A 115 -15.49 -1.70 8.59
CA THR A 115 -16.14 -0.56 9.25
C THR A 115 -16.11 0.66 8.33
N ALA A 116 -17.29 1.16 7.95
CA ALA A 116 -17.42 2.36 7.13
C ALA A 116 -16.81 3.60 7.82
N ARG A 117 -16.23 4.50 7.01
CA ARG A 117 -15.51 5.71 7.45
C ARG A 117 -16.08 6.96 6.80
N ASP A 118 -16.08 8.06 7.54
CA ASP A 118 -16.34 9.38 6.97
C ASP A 118 -15.17 9.83 6.09
N LEU A 119 -15.45 10.63 5.06
CA LEU A 119 -14.43 11.17 4.16
C LEU A 119 -13.47 12.11 4.95
N PRO A 120 -12.16 11.79 5.03
CA PRO A 120 -11.18 12.66 5.69
C PRO A 120 -10.85 13.87 4.81
N ASP A 121 -10.11 14.86 5.31
CA ASP A 121 -9.71 16.03 4.49
C ASP A 121 -8.51 15.72 3.58
N GLU A 122 -7.69 14.74 3.96
CA GLU A 122 -6.60 14.15 3.18
C GLU A 122 -6.62 12.62 3.33
N VAL A 123 -6.11 11.88 2.36
CA VAL A 123 -5.85 10.44 2.50
C VAL A 123 -4.41 10.26 2.97
N GLN A 124 -4.17 9.31 3.86
CA GLN A 124 -2.85 9.09 4.46
C GLN A 124 -2.35 7.66 4.29
N TRP A 125 -1.05 7.51 4.03
CA TRP A 125 -0.37 6.23 3.89
C TRP A 125 0.90 6.18 4.73
N ASP A 126 1.01 5.21 5.63
CA ASP A 126 2.22 4.93 6.40
C ASP A 126 3.19 4.06 5.60
N LYS A 127 4.48 4.41 5.67
CA LYS A 127 5.60 3.67 5.05
C LYS A 127 5.49 3.47 3.53
N LEU A 128 5.39 4.58 2.78
CA LEU A 128 5.93 4.58 1.41
C LEU A 128 7.46 4.48 1.50
N THR A 129 7.98 3.25 1.57
CA THR A 129 9.38 2.98 1.90
C THR A 129 10.33 3.63 0.89
N THR A 130 11.31 4.39 1.36
CA THR A 130 12.31 5.05 0.50
C THR A 130 13.03 4.03 -0.38
N GLY A 131 13.13 4.31 -1.69
CA GLY A 131 13.69 3.38 -2.67
C GLY A 131 12.72 2.32 -3.16
N HIS A 132 11.45 2.33 -2.71
CA HIS A 132 10.34 1.58 -3.32
C HIS A 132 9.54 2.48 -4.28
N ASP A 133 10.24 3.38 -4.97
CA ASP A 133 9.72 4.35 -5.92
C ASP A 133 8.68 3.78 -6.88
N GLY A 134 7.68 4.60 -7.21
CA GLY A 134 6.63 4.23 -8.15
C GLY A 134 5.30 4.94 -7.94
N PRO A 135 4.38 4.78 -8.90
CA PRO A 135 3.14 5.54 -8.96
C PRO A 135 2.15 5.10 -7.87
N CYS A 136 1.25 6.02 -7.52
CA CYS A 136 0.07 5.67 -6.74
C CYS A 136 -1.17 6.44 -7.22
N GLU A 137 -2.34 5.85 -6.99
CA GLU A 137 -3.65 6.42 -7.29
C GLU A 137 -4.61 6.23 -6.11
N ILE A 138 -5.56 7.14 -5.97
CA ILE A 138 -6.70 6.99 -5.07
C ILE A 138 -7.98 7.13 -5.87
N TRP A 139 -8.90 6.21 -5.60
CA TRP A 139 -10.19 6.05 -6.26
C TRP A 139 -11.32 6.08 -5.25
N CYS A 140 -12.44 6.70 -5.62
CA CYS A 140 -13.71 6.57 -4.92
C CYS A 140 -14.73 5.91 -5.86
N ASP A 141 -15.06 4.65 -5.57
CA ASP A 141 -15.63 3.67 -6.51
C ASP A 141 -14.84 3.64 -7.85
N ASP A 142 -15.45 4.10 -8.95
CA ASP A 142 -14.85 4.22 -10.28
C ASP A 142 -14.46 5.65 -10.68
N THR A 143 -14.24 6.52 -9.69
CA THR A 143 -13.77 7.89 -9.92
C THR A 143 -12.35 8.06 -9.38
N LEU A 144 -11.38 8.32 -10.26
CA LEU A 144 -10.03 8.72 -9.89
C LEU A 144 -10.09 10.10 -9.21
N VAL A 145 -9.52 10.22 -8.02
CA VAL A 145 -9.56 11.45 -7.21
C VAL A 145 -8.18 11.96 -6.78
N PHE A 146 -7.13 11.15 -6.95
CA PHE A 146 -5.73 11.56 -6.87
C PHE A 146 -4.85 10.59 -7.67
N SER A 147 -3.79 11.10 -8.28
CA SER A 147 -2.72 10.31 -8.90
C SER A 147 -1.39 11.05 -8.86
N ASP A 148 -0.29 10.33 -8.63
CA ASP A 148 1.07 10.87 -8.70
C ASP A 148 2.06 9.84 -9.30
N GLN A 149 3.12 10.34 -9.94
CA GLN A 149 4.06 9.54 -10.72
C GLN A 149 5.11 8.79 -9.89
N ASN A 150 5.45 9.28 -8.69
CA ASN A 150 6.39 8.63 -7.77
C ASN A 150 6.09 9.05 -6.32
N CYS A 151 5.10 8.41 -5.71
CA CYS A 151 4.57 8.85 -4.42
C CYS A 151 5.59 8.77 -3.28
N ALA A 152 6.50 7.77 -3.31
CA ALA A 152 7.53 7.61 -2.28
C ALA A 152 8.60 8.72 -2.30
N VAL A 153 8.76 9.43 -3.43
CA VAL A 153 9.66 10.58 -3.57
C VAL A 153 8.92 11.90 -3.36
N ASN A 154 7.70 12.02 -3.90
CA ASN A 154 6.94 13.27 -3.85
C ASN A 154 6.24 13.49 -2.50
N TYR A 155 5.97 12.42 -1.73
CA TYR A 155 5.35 12.46 -0.41
C TYR A 155 6.18 11.66 0.62
N PRO A 156 7.40 12.12 0.97
CA PRO A 156 8.37 11.34 1.75
C PRO A 156 8.13 11.29 3.27
N GLU A 157 7.02 11.87 3.75
CA GLU A 157 6.63 11.85 5.16
C GLU A 157 6.02 10.50 5.57
N SER A 158 5.91 10.23 6.88
CA SER A 158 5.21 9.05 7.41
C SER A 158 4.30 9.44 8.58
N PRO A 159 2.97 9.44 8.39
CA PRO A 159 2.27 9.15 7.13
C PRO A 159 2.53 10.19 6.03
N ALA A 160 2.53 9.74 4.79
CA ALA A 160 2.37 10.57 3.60
C ALA A 160 0.93 11.09 3.55
N SER A 161 0.73 12.38 3.28
CA SER A 161 -0.60 13.02 3.17
C SER A 161 -0.88 13.41 1.72
N PHE A 162 -1.94 12.85 1.13
CA PHE A 162 -2.33 13.12 -0.25
C PHE A 162 -3.57 14.05 -0.32
N PRO A 163 -3.47 15.18 -1.06
CA PRO A 163 -4.65 15.96 -1.42
C PRO A 163 -5.44 15.21 -2.49
N TYR A 164 -6.77 15.10 -2.32
CA TYR A 164 -7.64 14.37 -3.26
C TYR A 164 -8.94 15.15 -3.51
N ASP A 165 -9.64 14.85 -4.60
CA ASP A 165 -10.98 15.40 -4.86
C ASP A 165 -12.03 14.74 -3.95
N LYS A 166 -12.10 15.26 -2.72
CA LYS A 166 -13.09 14.89 -1.71
C LYS A 166 -14.53 15.07 -2.19
N ALA A 167 -14.80 16.06 -3.05
CA ALA A 167 -16.15 16.31 -3.56
C ALA A 167 -16.58 15.24 -4.57
N ALA A 168 -15.65 14.76 -5.40
CA ALA A 168 -15.88 13.62 -6.29
C ALA A 168 -16.10 12.28 -5.53
N CYS A 169 -15.71 12.21 -4.26
CA CYS A 169 -15.99 11.08 -3.36
C CYS A 169 -17.34 11.17 -2.62
N GLU A 170 -18.07 12.28 -2.68
CA GLU A 170 -19.35 12.39 -1.96
C GLU A 170 -20.40 11.39 -2.48
N GLY A 171 -20.98 10.60 -1.57
CA GLY A 171 -21.98 9.58 -1.89
C GLY A 171 -21.43 8.28 -2.50
N LYS A 172 -20.10 8.12 -2.58
CA LYS A 172 -19.42 6.88 -3.02
C LYS A 172 -19.44 5.80 -1.93
N SER A 173 -19.14 4.56 -2.31
CA SER A 173 -19.25 3.38 -1.44
C SER A 173 -17.92 2.89 -0.88
N MET A 174 -16.84 3.05 -1.65
CA MET A 174 -15.49 2.61 -1.31
C MET A 174 -14.48 3.70 -1.64
N LEU A 175 -13.48 3.90 -0.77
CA LEU A 175 -12.23 4.54 -1.14
C LEU A 175 -11.14 3.46 -1.24
N THR A 176 -10.48 3.37 -2.39
CA THR A 176 -9.36 2.44 -2.64
C THR A 176 -8.11 3.24 -3.00
N ALA A 177 -7.01 2.97 -2.31
CA ALA A 177 -5.67 3.49 -2.61
C ALA A 177 -4.80 2.35 -3.15
N ILE A 178 -4.06 2.62 -4.23
CA ILE A 178 -3.19 1.65 -4.92
C ILE A 178 -1.81 2.29 -5.06
N TRP A 179 -0.76 1.63 -4.57
CA TRP A 179 0.64 1.97 -4.81
C TRP A 179 1.34 0.78 -5.47
N LEU A 180 2.17 1.05 -6.48
CA LEU A 180 2.97 0.04 -7.18
C LEU A 180 4.45 0.36 -7.00
N ALA A 181 5.17 -0.49 -6.26
CA ALA A 181 6.59 -0.32 -6.00
C ALA A 181 7.43 -0.95 -7.14
N LEU A 182 8.28 -0.14 -7.77
CA LEU A 182 9.01 -0.47 -9.00
C LEU A 182 10.51 -0.81 -8.78
N HIS A 183 10.91 -1.04 -7.53
CA HIS A 183 12.33 -1.21 -7.16
C HIS A 183 13.02 -2.40 -7.84
N SER A 184 12.28 -3.48 -8.10
CA SER A 184 12.70 -4.61 -8.92
C SER A 184 11.47 -5.41 -9.41
N PRO A 185 11.59 -6.27 -10.44
CA PRO A 185 10.54 -7.20 -10.84
C PRO A 185 10.43 -8.42 -9.88
N PRO A 186 9.26 -9.09 -9.83
CA PRO A 186 7.98 -8.59 -10.29
C PRO A 186 7.54 -7.42 -9.39
N TRP A 187 6.89 -6.41 -9.97
CA TRP A 187 6.51 -5.21 -9.22
C TRP A 187 5.50 -5.54 -8.11
N GLN A 188 5.67 -4.92 -6.95
CA GLN A 188 4.89 -5.20 -5.77
C GLN A 188 3.68 -4.27 -5.68
N VAL A 189 2.49 -4.85 -5.62
CA VAL A 189 1.21 -4.13 -5.51
C VAL A 189 0.86 -3.94 -4.04
N PHE A 190 0.50 -2.72 -3.65
CA PHE A 190 -0.09 -2.42 -2.37
C PHE A 190 -1.46 -1.75 -2.60
N THR A 191 -2.51 -2.57 -2.67
CA THR A 191 -3.90 -2.10 -2.70
C THR A 191 -4.50 -2.13 -1.29
N ASN A 192 -5.18 -1.05 -0.88
CA ASN A 192 -5.84 -0.89 0.41
C ASN A 192 -7.20 -0.20 0.19
N CYS A 193 -8.22 -0.51 0.98
CA CYS A 193 -9.53 0.14 0.87
C CYS A 193 -10.20 0.43 2.20
N ALA A 194 -11.18 1.35 2.19
CA ALA A 194 -12.08 1.60 3.29
C ALA A 194 -13.51 1.86 2.76
N PRO A 195 -14.53 1.13 3.24
CA PRO A 195 -15.92 1.46 2.94
C PRO A 195 -16.26 2.87 3.44
N LEU A 196 -17.11 3.59 2.72
CA LEU A 196 -17.44 4.98 3.01
C LEU A 196 -18.84 5.12 3.64
N THR A 197 -18.98 6.09 4.55
CA THR A 197 -20.30 6.55 5.00
C THR A 197 -20.94 7.45 3.93
N GLY A 198 -22.27 7.48 3.89
CA GLY A 198 -23.02 8.34 2.96
C GLY A 198 -23.33 7.75 1.59
N ALA A 199 -22.81 6.55 1.27
CA ALA A 199 -23.29 5.76 0.13
C ALA A 199 -24.82 5.58 0.22
N THR A 200 -25.58 6.12 -0.73
CA THR A 200 -27.04 5.98 -0.71
C THR A 200 -27.41 4.54 -1.07
N SER A 201 -27.78 3.76 -0.05
CA SER A 201 -27.91 2.31 -0.09
C SER A 201 -28.93 1.81 -1.12
N SER A 202 -28.44 1.54 -2.33
CA SER A 202 -29.20 0.91 -3.43
C SER A 202 -29.37 -0.61 -3.24
N SER A 203 -29.21 -1.09 -2.01
CA SER A 203 -29.54 -2.44 -1.57
C SER A 203 -30.94 -2.45 -0.97
N SER A 204 -31.89 -3.07 -1.69
CA SER A 204 -33.29 -3.12 -1.28
C SER A 204 -33.55 -4.17 -0.18
N ASP A 205 -33.13 -3.88 1.05
CA ASP A 205 -33.44 -4.74 2.21
C ASP A 205 -34.70 -4.26 2.96
N SER A 206 -35.75 -5.07 2.94
CA SER A 206 -37.11 -4.70 3.36
C SER A 206 -37.38 -4.99 4.84
N THR A 207 -36.70 -4.26 5.73
CA THR A 207 -36.90 -4.37 7.19
C THR A 207 -38.00 -3.43 7.70
N THR A 208 -39.27 -3.85 7.55
CA THR A 208 -40.47 -3.10 7.96
C THR A 208 -40.54 -2.86 9.48
N SER A 209 -39.91 -1.79 9.96
CA SER A 209 -39.98 -1.34 11.35
C SER A 209 -41.32 -0.64 11.65
N THR A 210 -42.36 -1.44 11.91
CA THR A 210 -43.72 -0.94 12.17
C THR A 210 -43.76 -0.17 13.49
N SER A 211 -44.00 1.14 13.43
CA SER A 211 -44.30 1.98 14.59
C SER A 211 -45.34 3.05 14.24
N THR A 212 -46.59 2.87 14.66
CA THR A 212 -47.60 3.93 14.81
C THR A 212 -48.72 3.45 15.74
N SER A 213 -49.25 4.37 16.54
CA SER A 213 -50.23 4.11 17.60
C SER A 213 -51.68 3.97 17.13
N THR A 214 -52.51 3.45 18.02
CA THR A 214 -53.98 3.31 17.94
C THR A 214 -54.73 4.60 17.55
N ALA A 215 -55.61 4.54 16.53
CA ALA A 215 -56.90 5.27 16.51
C ALA A 215 -57.87 4.82 15.38
N THR A 216 -59.15 4.61 15.76
CA THR A 216 -60.40 4.78 14.97
C THR A 216 -60.55 4.24 13.54
N THR A 217 -61.40 3.21 13.41
CA THR A 217 -62.17 2.83 12.21
C THR A 217 -63.13 3.96 11.76
N PRO A 218 -63.59 3.97 10.49
CA PRO A 218 -64.95 3.48 10.23
C PRO A 218 -65.11 2.59 8.98
N THR A 219 -66.24 1.87 8.94
CA THR A 219 -66.59 0.78 8.01
C THR A 219 -67.11 1.25 6.63
N ALA A 220 -66.73 0.56 5.54
CA ALA A 220 -67.54 0.49 4.31
C ALA A 220 -67.30 -0.78 3.45
N THR A 221 -68.35 -1.60 3.33
CA THR A 221 -68.71 -2.52 2.20
C THR A 221 -67.67 -3.30 1.38
N THR A 222 -67.80 -4.63 1.44
CA THR A 222 -67.41 -5.63 0.42
C THR A 222 -68.15 -5.43 -0.93
N PRO A 223 -67.70 -6.04 -2.04
CA PRO A 223 -68.30 -7.34 -2.42
C PRO A 223 -67.31 -8.43 -2.89
N THR A 224 -67.73 -9.67 -2.72
CA THR A 224 -67.00 -10.91 -3.07
C THR A 224 -66.93 -11.16 -4.58
N SER A 225 -65.86 -11.81 -5.04
CA SER A 225 -65.88 -12.70 -6.22
C SER A 225 -64.87 -13.84 -6.05
N SER A 226 -65.10 -14.96 -6.71
CA SER A 226 -64.67 -16.27 -6.20
C SER A 226 -63.91 -17.13 -7.22
N THR A 227 -63.03 -18.00 -6.69
CA THR A 227 -62.67 -19.32 -7.27
C THR A 227 -61.91 -19.35 -8.61
N LYS A 228 -60.69 -19.93 -8.61
CA LYS A 228 -60.44 -21.30 -9.17
C LYS A 228 -58.96 -21.73 -9.13
N ALA A 229 -58.67 -22.75 -8.32
CA ALA A 229 -57.65 -23.79 -8.62
C ALA A 229 -58.37 -24.95 -9.36
N PRO A 230 -57.73 -25.87 -10.13
CA PRO A 230 -56.42 -26.53 -9.91
C PRO A 230 -55.52 -26.47 -11.18
N SER A 231 -54.48 -27.28 -11.46
CA SER A 231 -53.91 -28.49 -10.82
C SER A 231 -52.41 -28.63 -11.14
N ALA A 232 -51.69 -29.47 -10.38
CA ALA A 232 -50.31 -29.87 -10.67
C ALA A 232 -50.21 -31.08 -11.63
N THR A 233 -49.06 -31.21 -12.31
CA THR A 233 -48.63 -32.42 -13.04
C THR A 233 -47.10 -32.62 -12.95
N THR A 234 -46.69 -33.47 -12.01
CA THR A 234 -45.53 -34.40 -11.99
C THR A 234 -44.21 -34.13 -12.76
N VAL A 235 -43.10 -34.20 -12.01
CA VAL A 235 -41.74 -34.62 -12.45
C VAL A 235 -41.71 -36.14 -12.77
N PRO A 236 -40.76 -36.66 -13.59
CA PRO A 236 -39.48 -37.20 -13.06
C PRO A 236 -38.25 -36.77 -13.90
N SER A 237 -37.00 -36.67 -13.42
CA SER A 237 -36.24 -37.24 -12.27
C SER A 237 -35.50 -38.57 -12.55
N SER A 238 -34.31 -38.72 -11.94
CA SER A 238 -33.31 -39.80 -12.07
C SER A 238 -32.50 -39.82 -13.40
N THR A 239 -31.24 -40.26 -13.48
CA THR A 239 -30.36 -40.91 -12.48
C THR A 239 -28.89 -40.44 -12.62
N SER A 240 -28.11 -40.53 -11.53
CA SER A 240 -26.67 -40.24 -11.45
C SER A 240 -25.78 -41.24 -12.20
N ALA A 241 -24.54 -40.82 -12.48
CA ALA A 241 -23.37 -41.68 -12.40
C ALA A 241 -22.22 -40.86 -11.78
N ALA A 242 -21.38 -41.51 -10.97
CA ALA A 242 -20.12 -40.96 -10.48
C ALA A 242 -19.01 -41.94 -10.93
N ASP A 243 -17.79 -41.43 -11.08
CA ASP A 243 -16.60 -42.26 -11.25
C ASP A 243 -15.44 -41.60 -10.50
N GLU A 244 -14.60 -42.42 -9.88
CA GLU A 244 -13.39 -41.98 -9.17
C GLU A 244 -12.15 -42.47 -9.92
N THR A 245 -11.04 -41.75 -9.82
CA THR A 245 -9.72 -42.36 -10.06
C THR A 245 -8.68 -41.71 -9.14
N ASP A 246 -8.17 -42.52 -8.20
CA ASP A 246 -6.99 -42.22 -7.38
C ASP A 246 -5.71 -42.24 -8.22
N SER A 247 -4.74 -41.38 -7.86
CA SER A 247 -3.31 -41.74 -7.91
C SER A 247 -2.43 -40.70 -7.18
N THR A 248 -1.98 -41.10 -5.98
CA THR A 248 -0.61 -40.89 -5.44
C THR A 248 -0.05 -39.47 -5.26
N ALA A 249 0.43 -39.20 -4.03
CA ALA A 249 1.25 -38.03 -3.70
C ALA A 249 2.73 -38.17 -4.11
N ALA A 250 3.41 -37.03 -4.22
CA ALA A 250 4.85 -36.90 -4.09
C ALA A 250 5.16 -35.77 -3.07
N GLU A 251 6.10 -36.02 -2.17
CA GLU A 251 6.45 -35.17 -1.04
C GLU A 251 7.83 -34.54 -1.29
N GLU A 252 7.89 -33.21 -1.41
CA GLU A 252 9.14 -32.44 -1.46
C GLU A 252 8.99 -31.25 -0.50
N ALA A 253 9.86 -31.19 0.51
CA ALA A 253 9.87 -30.11 1.49
C ALA A 253 10.80 -28.98 1.02
N SER A 254 10.38 -27.73 1.18
CA SER A 254 11.25 -26.57 0.93
C SER A 254 11.21 -25.60 2.10
N THR A 255 12.33 -25.58 2.80
CA THR A 255 12.72 -24.77 3.96
C THR A 255 12.18 -23.35 3.96
N ALA A 256 11.55 -22.93 5.06
CA ALA A 256 11.48 -21.52 5.41
C ALA A 256 12.90 -21.00 5.71
N ALA A 257 13.22 -19.79 5.24
CA ALA A 257 14.50 -19.14 5.52
C ALA A 257 14.33 -18.09 6.62
N ASP A 258 15.00 -18.31 7.76
CA ASP A 258 15.17 -17.28 8.80
C ASP A 258 15.91 -16.06 8.23
N TYR A 259 15.32 -14.87 8.40
CA TYR A 259 16.00 -13.59 8.20
C TYR A 259 16.43 -13.02 9.55
N ASP A 260 17.61 -13.47 10.02
CA ASP A 260 18.23 -12.94 11.23
C ASP A 260 18.74 -11.50 11.04
N GLY A 261 18.67 -10.70 12.10
CA GLY A 261 18.85 -9.25 12.06
C GLY A 261 20.32 -8.81 12.04
N ALA A 262 20.89 -8.62 10.84
CA ALA A 262 22.26 -8.14 10.64
C ALA A 262 22.48 -6.67 11.07
N SER A 263 22.58 -6.43 12.39
CA SER A 263 22.91 -5.14 12.98
C SER A 263 24.35 -4.72 12.66
N THR A 264 24.51 -3.67 11.85
CA THR A 264 25.82 -3.19 11.36
C THR A 264 26.56 -2.34 12.39
N THR A 265 27.26 -2.97 13.34
CA THR A 265 28.18 -2.25 14.24
C THR A 265 29.44 -1.78 13.52
N SER A 266 29.61 -0.46 13.41
CA SER A 266 30.85 0.16 12.91
C SER A 266 32.03 -0.03 13.89
N PRO A 267 33.24 -0.40 13.40
CA PRO A 267 34.47 -0.31 14.16
C PRO A 267 35.27 0.96 13.81
N GLU A 268 35.48 1.85 14.78
CA GLU A 268 36.59 2.80 14.72
C GLU A 268 37.93 2.04 14.77
N ALA A 269 38.85 2.37 13.86
CA ALA A 269 40.19 1.79 13.82
C ALA A 269 41.26 2.91 13.80
N SER A 270 41.63 3.40 15.00
CA SER A 270 42.80 4.27 15.17
C SER A 270 44.06 3.45 15.47
N THR A 271 45.00 3.40 14.53
CA THR A 271 46.40 3.08 14.85
C THR A 271 47.39 3.79 13.91
N THR A 272 48.45 4.33 14.50
CA THR A 272 49.57 5.00 13.83
C THR A 272 50.68 4.02 13.48
N THR A 273 51.33 4.21 12.33
CA THR A 273 52.76 3.84 12.18
C THR A 273 53.48 4.78 11.21
N ASP A 274 54.72 5.09 11.57
CA ASP A 274 55.63 6.00 10.85
C ASP A 274 56.54 5.20 9.88
N THR A 275 57.01 5.80 8.79
CA THR A 275 58.21 5.38 8.02
C THR A 275 58.66 6.45 7.04
N THR A 276 59.89 6.94 7.24
CA THR A 276 60.58 7.92 6.40
C THR A 276 61.10 7.33 5.08
N ALA A 277 61.02 8.10 3.99
CA ALA A 277 61.89 7.94 2.82
C ALA A 277 62.25 9.31 2.22
N THR A 278 63.52 9.51 1.83
CA THR A 278 64.09 10.82 1.46
C THR A 278 64.44 10.89 -0.02
N ALA A 279 64.16 12.02 -0.68
CA ALA A 279 64.82 12.43 -1.92
C ALA A 279 64.81 13.96 -2.07
N GLU A 280 65.93 14.55 -2.47
CA GLU A 280 66.07 15.97 -2.82
C GLU A 280 65.94 16.17 -4.33
N THR A 281 65.71 17.42 -4.80
CA THR A 281 66.60 18.13 -5.77
C THR A 281 65.88 19.28 -6.52
N GLU A 282 66.36 20.50 -6.27
CA GLU A 282 66.41 21.71 -7.13
C GLU A 282 65.18 22.45 -7.70
N SER A 283 65.39 23.77 -7.79
CA SER A 283 64.65 24.84 -8.49
C SER A 283 65.45 25.19 -9.78
N PRO A 284 65.02 26.03 -10.77
CA PRO A 284 64.29 27.29 -10.53
C PRO A 284 63.37 27.91 -11.63
N ALA A 285 62.70 29.00 -11.22
CA ALA A 285 62.44 30.27 -11.95
C ALA A 285 61.29 30.45 -12.98
N ALA A 286 60.52 31.53 -12.73
CA ALA A 286 59.77 32.40 -13.66
C ALA A 286 58.50 31.80 -14.36
N THR A 287 57.47 32.58 -14.76
CA THR A 287 57.29 34.06 -14.85
C THR A 287 55.81 34.47 -14.63
N THR A 288 55.53 35.78 -14.56
CA THR A 288 54.21 36.47 -14.65
C THR A 288 53.30 35.93 -15.79
N SER A 289 51.96 35.98 -15.80
CA SER A 289 50.94 37.00 -15.41
C SER A 289 49.55 36.31 -15.22
N THR A 290 48.35 36.90 -15.03
CA THR A 290 47.77 38.27 -15.01
C THR A 290 46.46 38.27 -14.17
N THR A 291 45.92 39.43 -13.76
CA THR A 291 44.59 39.55 -13.10
C THR A 291 43.53 40.21 -14.00
N PRO A 292 42.29 39.69 -14.12
CA PRO A 292 41.16 40.39 -14.75
C PRO A 292 40.36 41.27 -13.74
N PRO A 293 39.71 42.36 -14.17
CA PRO A 293 39.12 43.37 -13.27
C PRO A 293 37.66 43.13 -12.87
N THR A 294 37.25 43.83 -11.80
CA THR A 294 35.87 43.93 -11.29
C THR A 294 34.91 44.70 -12.21
N ALA A 295 33.63 44.33 -12.17
CA ALA A 295 32.51 45.17 -12.61
C ALA A 295 31.37 45.05 -11.58
N GLU A 296 30.83 46.19 -11.14
CA GLU A 296 29.77 46.28 -10.11
C GLU A 296 28.66 47.22 -10.59
N LYS A 297 27.45 47.05 -10.03
CA LYS A 297 26.27 47.94 -10.09
C LYS A 297 25.43 47.94 -11.38
N SER A 298 24.14 47.63 -11.18
CA SER A 298 23.15 48.71 -11.22
C SER A 298 22.04 48.45 -10.19
N SER A 299 21.43 49.51 -9.64
CA SER A 299 20.31 49.40 -8.70
C SER A 299 19.49 50.70 -8.64
N ARG A 300 18.17 50.59 -8.92
CA ARG A 300 17.06 51.47 -8.45
C ARG A 300 17.23 53.00 -8.65
N ARG A 301 16.42 53.71 -9.45
CA ARG A 301 14.96 53.90 -9.31
C ARG A 301 14.36 54.74 -10.46
N HIS A 302 13.05 54.54 -10.68
CA HIS A 302 11.99 55.52 -11.02
C HIS A 302 12.38 56.90 -11.57
N ASN A 303 11.78 57.25 -12.72
CA ASN A 303 10.68 58.22 -12.75
C ASN A 303 9.63 57.76 -13.77
#